data_AF-A0A918Z8W3-F1
#
_entry.id   AF-A0A918Z8W3-F1
#
_cell.length_a   1.000
_cell.length_b   1.000
_cell.length_c   1.000
_cell.angle_alpha   90.00
_cell.angle_beta   90.00
_cell.angle_gamma   90.00
#
_symmetry.space_group_name_H-M   'P 1'
#
loop_
_entity.id
_entity.type
_entity.pdbx_description
1 polymer ?
#
loop_
_entity_poly.entity_id
_entity_poly.type
_entity_poly.pdbx_seq_one_letter_code
_entity_poly.pdbx_strand_id
1 'polypeptide(L)'
;MSTQPTASAADLVRADDFVRAHDPASAADPVSAADPASLLGDALHTEVVEHFAAATGAPREYVERQVTECLRYLYLVSLHPDRLGGLFLPVEQEIDEIWHYLILQTREYRALCEQRLPGGFFVEHRSIAYEEYQREPGRERAVEQALRWIPLYVRAFGPFDEGALPHWTVVRFLHERLDMSLAEISALSPAAEPQGSGGT
;
A
#
# COMPACT_ATOMS: atom_id res chain seq x y z
N MET A 1 -56.19 -41.36 -40.19
CA MET A 1 -55.81 -39.95 -39.96
C MET A 1 -55.01 -39.91 -38.67
N SER A 2 -53.69 -39.98 -38.78
CA SER A 2 -52.74 -40.01 -37.66
C SER A 2 -51.74 -38.88 -37.86
N THR A 3 -51.57 -38.08 -36.82
CA THR A 3 -50.77 -36.85 -36.74
C THR A 3 -49.27 -37.14 -36.79
N GLN A 4 -48.55 -36.45 -37.68
CA GLN A 4 -47.08 -36.41 -37.72
C GLN A 4 -46.53 -35.46 -36.63
N PRO A 5 -45.40 -35.78 -35.98
CA PRO A 5 -44.67 -34.85 -35.13
C PRO A 5 -43.66 -34.02 -35.95
N THR A 6 -43.57 -32.73 -35.62
CA THR A 6 -42.60 -31.77 -36.16
C THR A 6 -41.21 -32.01 -35.57
N ALA A 7 -40.19 -32.02 -36.44
CA ALA A 7 -38.79 -32.17 -36.08
C ALA A 7 -38.29 -30.96 -35.26
N SER A 8 -37.62 -31.25 -34.14
CA SER A 8 -36.89 -30.31 -33.30
C SER A 8 -35.48 -30.10 -33.84
N ALA A 9 -35.00 -28.86 -33.77
CA ALA A 9 -33.68 -28.43 -34.22
C ALA A 9 -32.56 -29.17 -33.47
N ALA A 10 -32.02 -30.20 -34.12
CA ALA A 10 -30.65 -30.60 -33.94
C ALA A 10 -29.82 -29.86 -35.00
N ASP A 11 -29.26 -28.71 -34.61
CA ASP A 11 -28.11 -28.11 -35.27
C ASP A 11 -27.34 -27.33 -34.20
N LEU A 12 -26.36 -28.01 -33.60
CA LEU A 12 -25.03 -27.48 -33.22
C LEU A 12 -24.30 -28.55 -32.39
N VAL A 13 -23.51 -29.32 -33.11
CA VAL A 13 -22.63 -30.39 -32.61
C VAL A 13 -21.33 -29.77 -32.06
N ARG A 14 -21.05 -30.10 -30.78
CA ARG A 14 -19.76 -30.34 -30.10
C ARG A 14 -18.62 -29.30 -30.13
N ALA A 15 -18.17 -28.96 -28.93
CA ALA A 15 -16.77 -29.14 -28.54
C ALA A 15 -16.71 -29.54 -27.05
N ASP A 16 -16.24 -30.75 -26.79
CA ASP A 16 -15.90 -31.28 -25.48
C ASP A 16 -14.68 -30.56 -24.86
N ASP A 17 -14.62 -30.61 -23.53
CA ASP A 17 -13.42 -30.70 -22.68
C ASP A 17 -12.35 -29.60 -22.72
N PHE A 18 -12.39 -28.69 -21.71
CA PHE A 18 -11.29 -28.55 -20.73
C PHE A 18 -11.70 -27.68 -19.52
N VAL A 19 -12.66 -28.13 -18.70
CA VAL A 19 -12.80 -27.59 -17.33
C VAL A 19 -11.92 -28.43 -16.43
N ARG A 20 -10.65 -28.03 -16.26
CA ARG A 20 -9.91 -28.43 -15.07
C ARG A 20 -10.46 -27.65 -13.89
N ALA A 21 -11.04 -28.38 -12.94
CA ALA A 21 -11.42 -27.90 -11.63
C ALA A 21 -10.26 -27.09 -11.03
N HIS A 22 -10.50 -25.81 -10.76
CA HIS A 22 -9.66 -25.04 -9.86
C HIS A 22 -9.97 -25.55 -8.45
N ASP A 23 -9.00 -26.24 -7.86
CA ASP A 23 -9.02 -26.67 -6.48
C ASP A 23 -9.16 -25.42 -5.58
N PRO A 24 -10.20 -25.26 -4.75
CA PRO A 24 -10.42 -24.07 -3.94
C PRO A 24 -9.63 -24.08 -2.63
N ALA A 25 -8.59 -24.92 -2.51
CA ALA A 25 -7.72 -24.99 -1.34
C ALA A 25 -6.41 -24.22 -1.55
N SER A 26 -6.50 -22.89 -1.60
CA SER A 26 -5.45 -22.03 -1.03
C SER A 26 -6.05 -20.65 -0.80
N ALA A 27 -6.91 -20.55 0.22
CA ALA A 27 -7.08 -19.29 0.91
C ALA A 27 -5.74 -19.03 1.62
N ALA A 28 -4.85 -18.28 0.95
CA ALA A 28 -3.71 -17.70 1.64
C ALA A 28 -4.29 -16.90 2.81
N ASP A 29 -3.84 -17.20 4.03
CA ASP A 29 -4.18 -16.42 5.20
C ASP A 29 -3.97 -14.93 4.88
N PRO A 30 -4.86 -14.02 5.33
CA PRO A 30 -4.61 -12.60 5.16
C PRO A 30 -3.24 -12.32 5.80
N VAL A 31 -2.28 -11.91 4.97
CA VAL A 31 -0.93 -11.58 5.43
C VAL A 31 -1.09 -10.54 6.54
N SER A 32 -0.73 -10.95 7.75
CA SER A 32 -0.79 -10.09 8.92
C SER A 32 0.11 -8.88 8.70
N ALA A 33 -0.28 -7.72 9.23
CA ALA A 33 0.57 -6.52 9.27
C ALA A 33 1.95 -6.76 9.91
N ALA A 34 2.11 -7.90 10.60
CA ALA A 34 3.34 -8.33 11.26
C ALA A 34 4.53 -8.60 10.32
N ASP A 35 4.31 -8.92 9.04
CA ASP A 35 5.41 -9.14 8.09
C ASP A 35 5.11 -8.56 6.70
N PRO A 36 5.31 -7.24 6.52
CA PRO A 36 5.13 -6.59 5.22
C PRO A 36 5.99 -7.20 4.11
N ALA A 37 7.19 -7.73 4.40
CA ALA A 37 8.08 -8.28 3.38
C ALA A 37 7.47 -9.51 2.68
N SER A 38 6.70 -10.31 3.41
CA SER A 38 5.99 -11.47 2.85
C SER A 38 4.94 -11.11 1.78
N LEU A 39 4.50 -9.84 1.72
CA LEU A 39 3.53 -9.37 0.72
C LEU A 39 4.05 -9.48 -0.72
N LEU A 40 5.36 -9.39 -0.95
CA LEU A 40 5.94 -9.55 -2.29
C LEU A 40 6.17 -11.02 -2.66
N GLY A 41 6.33 -11.89 -1.67
CA GLY A 41 6.85 -13.24 -1.84
C GLY A 41 8.37 -13.23 -2.11
N ASP A 42 9.03 -14.32 -1.72
CA ASP A 42 10.49 -14.39 -1.59
C ASP A 42 11.25 -14.00 -2.88
N ALA A 43 10.75 -14.43 -4.05
CA ALA A 43 11.42 -14.19 -5.32
C ALA A 43 11.45 -12.69 -5.67
N LEU A 44 10.29 -12.03 -5.66
CA LEU A 44 10.21 -10.60 -5.99
C LEU A 44 10.85 -9.74 -4.91
N HIS A 45 10.71 -10.11 -3.63
CA HIS A 45 11.41 -9.43 -2.54
C HIS A 45 12.93 -9.46 -2.75
N THR A 46 13.48 -10.64 -3.05
CA THR A 46 14.92 -10.80 -3.30
C THR A 46 15.38 -9.98 -4.51
N GLU A 47 14.63 -10.03 -5.60
CA GLU A 47 14.94 -9.27 -6.82
C GLU A 47 15.00 -7.76 -6.56
N VAL A 48 13.99 -7.20 -5.90
CA VAL A 48 13.92 -5.76 -5.57
C VAL A 48 15.10 -5.37 -4.69
N VAL A 49 15.38 -6.13 -3.63
CA VAL A 49 16.49 -5.84 -2.70
C VAL A 49 17.83 -5.88 -3.43
N GLU A 50 18.07 -6.89 -4.27
CA GLU A 50 19.32 -7.01 -5.02
C GLU A 50 19.48 -5.90 -6.05
N HIS A 51 18.40 -5.53 -6.74
CA HIS A 51 18.39 -4.43 -7.69
C HIS A 51 18.81 -3.12 -7.04
N PHE A 52 18.16 -2.73 -5.94
CA PHE A 52 18.42 -1.45 -5.28
C PHE A 52 19.75 -1.44 -4.52
N ALA A 53 20.16 -2.56 -3.91
CA ALA A 53 21.49 -2.66 -3.30
C ALA A 53 22.61 -2.49 -4.34
N ALA A 54 22.47 -3.11 -5.51
CA ALA A 54 23.44 -2.96 -6.60
C ALA A 54 23.42 -1.55 -7.21
N ALA A 55 22.24 -0.96 -7.41
CA ALA A 55 22.09 0.35 -8.05
C ALA A 55 22.61 1.50 -7.16
N THR A 56 22.39 1.41 -5.85
CA THR A 56 22.74 2.48 -4.90
C THR A 56 24.08 2.25 -4.19
N GLY A 57 24.57 1.01 -4.15
CA GLY A 57 25.73 0.63 -3.33
C GLY A 57 25.44 0.62 -1.83
N ALA A 58 24.18 0.75 -1.42
CA ALA A 58 23.78 0.72 -0.01
C ALA A 58 23.88 -0.70 0.58
N PRO A 59 24.08 -0.84 1.91
CA PRO A 59 24.02 -2.14 2.58
C PRO A 59 22.67 -2.83 2.35
N ARG A 60 22.69 -4.16 2.17
CA ARG A 60 21.48 -4.95 1.91
C ARG A 60 20.39 -4.74 2.97
N GLU A 61 20.77 -4.74 4.24
CA GLU A 61 19.85 -4.53 5.37
C GLU A 61 19.13 -3.17 5.31
N TYR A 62 19.81 -2.14 4.82
CA TYR A 62 19.23 -0.80 4.64
C TYR A 62 18.17 -0.82 3.54
N VAL A 63 18.47 -1.49 2.43
CA VAL A 63 17.52 -1.65 1.32
C VAL A 63 16.33 -2.53 1.72
N GLU A 64 16.56 -3.60 2.47
CA GLU A 64 15.47 -4.43 3.04
C GLU A 64 14.54 -3.60 3.92
N ARG A 65 15.09 -2.65 4.68
CA ARG A 65 14.28 -1.70 5.45
C ARG A 65 13.51 -0.74 4.55
N GLN A 66 14.11 -0.19 3.50
CA GLN A 66 13.39 0.66 2.53
C GLN A 66 12.22 -0.08 1.87
N VAL A 67 12.43 -1.34 1.45
CA VAL A 67 11.36 -2.18 0.89
C VAL A 67 10.26 -2.42 1.92
N THR A 68 10.62 -2.70 3.17
CA THR A 68 9.66 -2.86 4.26
C THR A 68 8.81 -1.59 4.46
N GLU A 69 9.43 -0.41 4.49
CA GLU A 69 8.69 0.86 4.65
C GLU A 69 7.83 1.21 3.43
N CYS A 70 8.29 0.87 2.21
CA CYS A 70 7.48 0.96 0.99
C CYS A 70 6.20 0.11 1.11
N LEU A 71 6.33 -1.13 1.59
CA LEU A 71 5.18 -2.04 1.75
C LEU A 71 4.25 -1.59 2.88
N ARG A 72 4.79 -1.02 3.96
CA ARG A 72 3.99 -0.39 5.03
C ARG A 72 3.21 0.81 4.50
N TYR A 73 3.82 1.65 3.66
CA TYR A 73 3.13 2.73 2.96
C TYR A 73 1.95 2.21 2.13
N LEU A 74 2.18 1.24 1.25
CA LEU A 74 1.13 0.67 0.38
C LEU A 74 0.02 0.01 1.20
N TYR A 75 0.37 -0.70 2.27
CA TYR A 75 -0.58 -1.29 3.20
C TYR A 75 -1.50 -0.24 3.81
N LEU A 76 -0.95 0.88 4.31
CA LEU A 76 -1.75 1.95 4.92
C LEU A 76 -2.70 2.61 3.93
N VAL A 77 -2.21 2.94 2.73
CA VAL A 77 -3.03 3.55 1.68
C VAL A 77 -4.15 2.59 1.23
N SER A 78 -3.83 1.30 1.11
CA SER A 78 -4.81 0.27 0.78
C SER A 78 -5.85 0.07 1.89
N LEU A 79 -5.45 0.10 3.16
CA LEU A 79 -6.36 -0.10 4.29
C LEU A 79 -7.24 1.14 4.59
N HIS A 80 -6.74 2.34 4.27
CA HIS A 80 -7.39 3.60 4.64
C HIS A 80 -7.57 4.55 3.45
N PRO A 81 -8.24 4.12 2.35
CA PRO A 81 -8.38 4.94 1.14
C PRO A 81 -9.12 6.26 1.41
N ASP A 82 -10.13 6.27 2.27
CA ASP A 82 -10.90 7.50 2.59
C ASP A 82 -10.09 8.53 3.38
N ARG A 83 -9.01 8.09 4.05
CA ARG A 83 -8.15 8.95 4.89
C ARG A 83 -6.84 9.29 4.20
N LEU A 84 -6.27 8.38 3.44
CA LEU A 84 -4.93 8.49 2.87
C LEU A 84 -4.93 8.52 1.34
N GLY A 85 -6.06 8.19 0.69
CA GLY A 85 -6.19 8.24 -0.76
C GLY A 85 -5.98 9.66 -1.30
N GLY A 86 -5.05 9.80 -2.24
CA GLY A 86 -4.68 11.08 -2.84
C GLY A 86 -3.88 12.01 -1.92
N LEU A 87 -3.50 11.58 -0.71
CA LEU A 87 -2.52 12.30 0.10
C LEU A 87 -1.11 11.91 -0.32
N PHE A 88 -0.24 12.91 -0.42
CA PHE A 88 1.19 12.69 -0.49
C PHE A 88 1.68 12.25 0.89
N LEU A 89 1.99 10.97 1.08
CA LEU A 89 2.70 10.56 2.30
C LEU A 89 4.18 10.92 2.12
N PRO A 90 4.79 11.60 3.09
CA PRO A 90 6.16 12.11 2.99
C PRO A 90 7.16 10.99 3.28
N VAL A 91 7.25 10.05 2.35
CA VAL A 91 8.35 9.08 2.26
C VAL A 91 9.55 9.73 1.59
N GLU A 92 10.75 9.23 1.88
CA GLU A 92 11.95 9.65 1.14
C GLU A 92 11.90 9.19 -0.32
N GLN A 93 12.65 9.88 -1.19
CA GLN A 93 12.66 9.63 -2.63
C GLN A 93 13.00 8.17 -2.96
N GLU A 94 13.92 7.55 -2.23
CA GLU A 94 14.34 6.17 -2.47
C GLU A 94 13.20 5.16 -2.29
N ILE A 95 12.22 5.46 -1.42
CA ILE A 95 11.03 4.62 -1.23
C ILE A 95 10.05 4.78 -2.40
N ASP A 96 9.90 6.00 -2.91
CA ASP A 96 9.10 6.26 -4.11
C ASP A 96 9.69 5.55 -5.33
N GLU A 97 11.02 5.51 -5.46
CA GLU A 97 11.68 4.75 -6.53
C GLU A 97 11.47 3.24 -6.42
N ILE A 98 11.46 2.67 -5.21
CA ILE A 98 11.08 1.26 -5.00
C ILE A 98 9.63 1.04 -5.46
N TRP A 99 8.72 1.95 -5.14
CA TRP A 99 7.34 1.83 -5.60
C TRP A 99 7.23 1.95 -7.12
N HIS A 100 7.95 2.88 -7.76
CA HIS A 100 8.05 2.95 -9.22
C HIS A 100 8.52 1.64 -9.84
N TYR A 101 9.56 1.05 -9.26
CA TYR A 101 10.06 -0.25 -9.71
C TYR A 101 8.98 -1.34 -9.61
N LEU A 102 8.24 -1.40 -8.50
CA LEU A 102 7.15 -2.35 -8.32
C LEU A 102 6.04 -2.14 -9.36
N ILE A 103 5.63 -0.90 -9.66
CA ILE A 103 4.59 -0.59 -10.65
C ILE A 103 4.92 -1.16 -12.04
N LEU A 104 6.20 -1.18 -12.42
CA LEU A 104 6.66 -1.75 -13.69
C LEU A 104 6.49 -3.27 -13.76
N GLN A 105 6.41 -3.94 -12.61
CA GLN A 105 6.08 -5.38 -12.51
C GLN A 105 4.57 -5.57 -12.62
N THR A 106 3.99 -5.23 -13.78
CA THR A 106 2.55 -5.00 -13.96
C THR A 106 1.64 -6.12 -13.44
N ARG A 107 2.02 -7.40 -13.61
CA ARG A 107 1.25 -8.55 -13.12
C ARG A 107 1.39 -8.71 -11.60
N GLU A 108 2.62 -8.64 -11.13
CA GLU A 108 2.99 -8.82 -9.72
C GLU A 108 2.44 -7.69 -8.85
N TYR A 109 2.52 -6.44 -9.33
CA TYR A 109 1.97 -5.27 -8.65
C TYR A 109 0.44 -5.30 -8.60
N ARG A 110 -0.22 -5.75 -9.67
CA ARG A 110 -1.67 -5.99 -9.64
C ARG A 110 -2.03 -7.05 -8.59
N ALA A 111 -1.29 -8.16 -8.56
CA ALA A 111 -1.53 -9.21 -7.57
C ALA A 111 -1.26 -8.73 -6.14
N LEU A 112 -0.21 -7.95 -5.91
CA LEU A 112 0.06 -7.29 -4.63
C LEU A 112 -1.15 -6.46 -4.21
N CYS A 113 -1.62 -5.54 -5.07
CA CYS A 113 -2.70 -4.62 -4.75
C CYS A 113 -4.06 -5.30 -4.53
N GLU A 114 -4.46 -6.19 -5.44
CA GLU A 114 -5.81 -6.75 -5.48
C GLU A 114 -5.98 -8.00 -4.62
N GLN A 115 -4.88 -8.70 -4.31
CA GLN A 115 -4.95 -10.02 -3.65
C GLN A 115 -4.23 -10.07 -2.30
N ARG A 116 -3.20 -9.24 -2.07
CA ARG A 116 -2.35 -9.34 -0.87
C ARG A 116 -2.47 -8.15 0.06
N LEU A 117 -2.68 -6.94 -0.48
CA LEU A 117 -2.97 -5.76 0.33
C LEU A 117 -4.41 -5.79 0.87
N PRO A 118 -4.65 -5.24 2.07
CA PRO A 118 -5.92 -5.40 2.78
C PRO A 118 -7.12 -4.72 2.11
N GLY A 119 -6.89 -3.70 1.27
CA GLY A 119 -7.96 -3.00 0.56
C GLY A 119 -8.50 -3.75 -0.66
N GLY A 120 -7.72 -4.67 -1.26
CA GLY A 120 -8.17 -5.45 -2.41
C GLY A 120 -8.48 -4.63 -3.66
N PHE A 121 -7.85 -3.47 -3.83
CA PHE A 121 -8.01 -2.61 -5.00
C PHE A 121 -6.65 -2.14 -5.54
N PHE A 122 -6.60 -1.82 -6.83
CA PHE A 122 -5.40 -1.31 -7.47
C PHE A 122 -5.03 0.09 -6.94
N VAL A 123 -3.84 0.21 -6.31
CA VAL A 123 -3.34 1.50 -5.81
C VAL A 123 -2.69 2.25 -6.97
N GLU A 124 -3.33 3.34 -7.41
CA GLU A 124 -2.80 4.22 -8.44
C GLU A 124 -1.66 5.08 -7.90
N HIS A 125 -0.54 5.14 -8.62
CA HIS A 125 0.49 6.16 -8.40
C HIS A 125 0.14 7.42 -9.18
N ARG A 126 0.36 8.58 -8.55
CA ARG A 126 0.24 9.89 -9.20
C ARG A 126 1.51 10.67 -8.97
N SER A 127 2.24 10.96 -10.03
CA SER A 127 3.44 11.81 -10.01
C SER A 127 3.06 13.30 -9.87
N ILE A 128 2.41 13.67 -8.76
CA ILE A 128 2.12 15.07 -8.42
C ILE A 128 3.32 15.58 -7.63
N ALA A 129 3.96 16.65 -8.10
CA ALA A 129 5.06 17.28 -7.39
C ALA A 129 4.59 17.83 -6.03
N TYR A 130 5.42 17.71 -5.00
CA TYR A 130 5.11 18.17 -3.65
C TYR A 130 4.74 19.67 -3.62
N GLU A 131 5.38 20.47 -4.48
CA GLU A 131 5.14 21.90 -4.66
C GLU A 131 3.74 22.20 -5.23
N GLU A 132 3.17 21.27 -6.00
CA GLU A 132 1.83 21.39 -6.57
C GLU A 132 0.76 20.98 -5.56
N TYR A 133 1.07 20.02 -4.69
CA TYR A 133 0.23 19.63 -3.54
C TYR A 133 0.13 20.73 -2.46
N GLN A 134 1.21 21.49 -2.25
CA GLN A 134 1.30 22.57 -1.24
C GLN A 134 0.52 23.85 -1.61
N ARG A 135 0.03 24.01 -2.85
CA ARG A 135 -0.49 25.30 -3.31
C ARG A 135 -1.76 25.80 -2.62
N GLU A 136 -2.59 24.94 -2.02
CA GLU A 136 -3.83 25.38 -1.34
C GLU A 136 -4.29 24.52 -0.12
N PRO A 137 -3.46 24.33 0.92
CA PRO A 137 -4.01 24.15 2.27
C PRO A 137 -3.62 25.30 3.20
N GLY A 138 -4.55 25.72 4.07
CA GLY A 138 -4.18 26.51 5.25
C GLY A 138 -3.17 25.74 6.11
N ARG A 139 -2.23 26.43 6.77
CA ARG A 139 -1.11 25.84 7.53
C ARG A 139 -1.53 24.68 8.44
N GLU A 140 -2.66 24.82 9.13
CA GLU A 140 -3.20 23.79 10.03
C GLU A 140 -3.61 22.52 9.30
N ARG A 141 -4.25 22.65 8.13
CA ARG A 141 -4.65 21.52 7.29
C ARG A 141 -3.43 20.81 6.70
N ALA A 142 -2.40 21.55 6.28
CA ALA A 142 -1.16 20.95 5.81
C ALA A 142 -0.47 20.12 6.90
N VAL A 143 -0.45 20.63 8.13
CA VAL A 143 0.10 19.91 9.29
C VAL A 143 -0.76 18.68 9.63
N GLU A 144 -2.09 18.79 9.63
CA GLU A 144 -2.99 17.64 9.85
C GLU A 144 -2.73 16.54 8.82
N GLN A 145 -2.69 16.88 7.53
CA GLN A 145 -2.44 15.93 6.46
C GLN A 145 -1.07 15.26 6.59
N ALA A 146 -0.04 16.02 6.96
CA ALA A 146 1.31 15.50 7.16
C ALA A 146 1.44 14.55 8.36
N LEU A 147 0.57 14.67 9.38
CA LEU A 147 0.65 13.90 10.62
C LEU A 147 -0.40 12.78 10.75
N ARG A 148 -1.51 12.85 10.02
CA ARG A 148 -2.67 11.94 10.22
C ARG A 148 -2.36 10.46 10.04
N TRP A 149 -1.30 10.14 9.30
CA TRP A 149 -0.90 8.77 9.02
C TRP A 149 -0.15 8.12 10.18
N ILE A 150 0.53 8.90 11.03
CA ILE A 150 1.35 8.39 12.13
C ILE A 150 0.55 7.47 13.08
N PRO A 151 -0.64 7.86 13.58
CA PRO A 151 -1.43 6.98 14.45
C PRO A 151 -1.93 5.72 13.72
N LEU A 152 -2.10 5.77 12.39
CA LEU A 152 -2.51 4.61 11.58
C LEU A 152 -1.34 3.63 11.44
N TYR A 153 -0.13 4.15 11.17
CA TYR A 153 1.11 3.38 11.14
C TYR A 153 1.32 2.64 12.46
N VAL A 154 1.28 3.35 13.58
CA VAL A 154 1.57 2.76 14.90
C VAL A 154 0.57 1.66 15.27
N ARG A 155 -0.71 1.83 14.91
CA ARG A 155 -1.72 0.79 15.13
C ARG A 155 -1.48 -0.46 14.29
N ALA A 156 -0.94 -0.32 13.08
CA ALA A 156 -0.71 -1.44 12.17
C ALA A 156 0.61 -2.17 12.47
N PHE A 157 1.69 -1.42 12.75
CA PHE A 157 3.06 -1.95 12.76
C PHE A 157 3.78 -1.81 14.11
N GLY A 158 3.17 -1.13 15.08
CA GLY A 158 3.82 -0.82 16.35
C GLY A 158 4.60 0.50 16.32
N PRO A 159 5.30 0.83 17.43
CA PRO A 159 6.01 2.09 17.58
C PRO A 159 7.17 2.22 16.59
N PHE A 160 7.57 3.45 16.30
CA PHE A 160 8.77 3.71 15.50
C PHE A 160 10.04 3.29 16.25
N ASP A 161 10.99 2.76 15.49
CA ASP A 161 12.37 2.50 15.90
C ASP A 161 13.32 3.46 15.17
N GLU A 162 14.60 3.47 15.58
CA GLU A 162 15.62 4.32 14.93
C GLU A 162 15.81 3.98 13.45
N GLY A 163 15.56 2.73 13.05
CA GLY A 163 15.62 2.30 11.67
C GLY A 163 14.56 2.93 10.76
N ALA A 164 13.49 3.50 11.31
CA ALA A 164 12.47 4.21 10.55
C ALA A 164 12.86 5.65 10.18
N LEU A 165 13.77 6.28 10.94
CA LEU A 165 14.13 7.70 10.77
C LEU A 165 14.67 8.04 9.37
N PRO A 166 15.54 7.23 8.73
CA PRO A 166 16.04 7.54 7.41
C PRO A 166 14.99 7.46 6.29
N HIS A 167 13.78 7.01 6.59
CA HIS A 167 12.77 6.59 5.61
C HIS A 167 11.50 7.44 5.62
N TRP A 168 11.22 8.10 6.75
CA TRP A 168 10.03 8.91 6.95
C TRP A 168 10.41 10.36 7.27
N THR A 169 10.33 11.23 6.27
CA THR A 169 10.78 12.64 6.38
C THR A 169 10.14 13.37 7.56
N VAL A 170 8.84 13.16 7.78
CA VAL A 170 8.12 13.79 8.90
C VAL A 170 8.57 13.23 10.25
N VAL A 171 8.78 11.92 10.38
CA VAL A 171 9.24 11.33 11.65
C VAL A 171 10.64 11.83 11.99
N ARG A 172 11.54 11.87 11.01
CA ARG A 172 12.88 12.46 11.17
C ARG A 172 12.82 13.92 11.57
N PHE A 173 11.97 14.72 10.91
CA PHE A 173 11.79 16.13 11.25
C PHE A 173 11.31 16.32 12.69
N LEU A 174 10.27 15.59 13.12
CA LEU A 174 9.77 15.65 14.49
C LEU A 174 10.87 15.28 15.50
N HIS A 175 11.67 14.27 15.18
CA HIS A 175 12.75 13.81 16.06
C HIS A 175 13.91 14.81 16.13
N GLU A 176 14.50 15.17 15.00
CA GLU A 176 15.75 15.94 14.95
C GLU A 176 15.55 17.46 15.08
N ARG A 177 14.37 17.97 14.69
CA ARG A 177 14.12 19.42 14.63
C ARG A 177 13.21 19.91 15.75
N LEU A 178 12.32 19.05 16.25
CA LEU A 178 11.42 19.37 17.36
C LEU A 178 11.76 18.64 18.67
N ASP A 179 12.86 17.88 18.69
CA ASP A 179 13.38 17.17 19.86
C ASP A 179 12.36 16.21 20.50
N MET A 180 11.46 15.66 19.67
CA MET A 180 10.50 14.65 20.12
C MET A 180 11.15 13.27 20.12
N SER A 181 10.99 12.52 21.21
CA SER A 181 11.39 11.12 21.25
C SER A 181 10.52 10.25 20.33
N LEU A 182 11.04 9.12 19.86
CA LEU A 182 10.26 8.15 19.08
C LEU A 182 9.02 7.64 19.84
N ALA A 183 9.10 7.57 21.18
CA ALA A 183 7.97 7.23 22.02
C ALA A 183 6.87 8.30 21.99
N GLU A 184 7.23 9.59 22.06
CA GLU A 184 6.28 10.70 21.94
C GLU A 184 5.65 10.77 20.54
N ILE A 185 6.46 10.59 19.49
CA ILE A 185 5.95 10.54 18.11
C ILE A 185 4.98 9.38 17.95
N SER A 186 5.31 8.20 18.49
CA SER A 186 4.44 7.02 18.44
C SER A 186 3.16 7.17 19.27
N ALA A 187 3.14 8.08 20.24
CA ALA A 187 1.98 8.38 21.08
C ALA A 187 1.04 9.45 20.48
N LEU A 188 1.37 10.02 19.31
CA LEU A 188 0.51 10.99 18.64
C LEU A 188 -0.88 10.40 18.39
N SER A 189 -1.90 11.20 18.67
CA SER A 189 -3.31 10.85 18.44
C SER A 189 -3.88 11.69 17.30
N PRO A 190 -4.91 11.18 16.58
CA PRO A 190 -5.61 11.98 15.59
C PRO A 190 -6.13 13.28 16.21
N ALA A 191 -6.04 14.39 15.50
CA ALA A 191 -6.73 15.61 15.91
C ALA A 191 -8.23 15.32 16.02
N ALA A 192 -8.86 15.74 17.13
CA ALA A 192 -10.30 15.60 17.29
C ALA A 192 -11.00 16.36 16.16
N GLU A 193 -11.99 15.73 15.50
CA GLU A 193 -12.81 16.43 14.52
C GLU A 193 -13.46 17.65 15.20
N PRO A 194 -13.46 18.83 14.55
CA PRO A 194 -14.19 19.96 15.09
C PRO A 194 -15.66 19.56 15.18
N GLN A 195 -16.19 19.52 16.41
CA GLN A 195 -17.61 19.26 16.65
C GLN A 195 -18.40 20.28 15.83
N GLY A 196 -19.15 19.79 14.84
CA GLY A 196 -19.98 20.63 13.99
C GLY A 196 -20.84 21.52 14.87
N SER A 197 -20.70 22.83 14.69
CA SER A 197 -21.61 23.82 15.26
C SER A 197 -23.00 23.53 14.72
N GLY A 198 -23.78 22.74 15.46
CA GLY A 198 -25.21 22.62 15.31
C GLY A 198 -25.84 23.97 15.64
N GLY A 199 -25.89 24.84 14.64
CA GLY A 199 -26.67 26.07 14.67
C GLY A 199 -28.12 25.73 14.32
N THR A 200 -28.95 25.76 15.35
CA THR A 200 -30.42 25.80 15.34
C THR A 200 -31.01 26.83 14.38
#